data_AF-A0A6S6ZZP8-F1
#
_entry.id   AF-A0A6S6ZZP8-F1
#
_cell.length_a   1.000
_cell.length_b   1.000
_cell.length_c   1.000
_cell.angle_alpha   90.00
_cell.angle_beta   90.00
_cell.angle_gamma   90.00
#
_symmetry.space_group_name_H-M   'P 1'
#
loop_
_entity.id
_entity.type
_entity.pdbx_description
1 polymer ?
#
loop_
_entity_poly.entity_id
_entity_poly.type
_entity_poly.pdbx_seq_one_letter_code
_entity_poly.pdbx_strand_id
1 'polypeptide(L)'
;MAGALPSRKEGFTPAELGATLLKAHGVPSDALTLGPGTLNQLEPGPIWQSLVLDLMLGNIDQHFWGWSDSNAIHLLDYWKRLDPALKFVFIYSKPAAALTPAENDAHIGDPKVLDQRLRGWRAFNSEMLHFFNRNPERSVLVHVEEATSSVKTYLQHLRTRLDAPLAEPPAYLLENQASDFSRNAARWDRSDSAIGGLARYGDLNHEQNPCESLTSKGALKHFLAEQLVAQFPEAGQLYEDLQSVATLPERRSEQTSLPILSAWLDFRSLEQSLAHKEQALSESMANNAAEKAASIQKLELLEGVNRGLNEQINSLSLVNAAIKDELHVAHGQAEAANRDALAERNELLSQLLTVQEDLERRSAAAATEKLASERINIQLVNAQVEAAANARAFDERLKAVDKDKAELRSEYEQLFAQLRIVHEELELLYRDNREFRKREILRNPPLYGAADRIKQQLTYRLGATILHSSKSLTGWIFMPAALIQTTRDFKRARKASASIKLPAISQYRDAHEAEKTKQHLSYRLGKAFLENIGSPIGWFRLPAAMRRSVREFEASRATKK
;
A
#
# COMPACT_ATOMS: atom_id res chain seq x y z
N MET A 1 -14.62 3.86 -49.58
CA MET A 1 -15.97 3.37 -49.23
C MET A 1 -16.16 3.62 -47.75
N ALA A 2 -17.35 4.01 -47.31
CA ALA A 2 -17.65 4.09 -45.88
C ALA A 2 -17.90 2.67 -45.32
N GLY A 3 -17.54 2.44 -44.05
CA GLY A 3 -17.83 1.18 -43.39
C GLY A 3 -19.33 1.01 -43.13
N ALA A 4 -19.82 -0.22 -43.17
CA ALA A 4 -21.20 -0.52 -42.79
C ALA A 4 -21.47 -0.12 -41.33
N LEU A 5 -22.51 0.69 -41.12
CA LEU A 5 -23.07 0.99 -39.80
C LEU A 5 -23.93 -0.18 -39.31
N PRO A 6 -24.05 -0.36 -37.98
CA PRO A 6 -24.92 -1.39 -37.41
C PRO A 6 -26.41 -1.11 -37.70
N SER A 7 -27.24 -2.14 -37.55
CA SER A 7 -28.69 -2.03 -37.74
C SER A 7 -29.33 -1.02 -36.76
N ARG A 8 -30.39 -0.34 -37.21
CA ARG A 8 -30.97 0.83 -36.50
C ARG A 8 -31.65 0.45 -35.19
N LYS A 9 -32.30 -0.72 -35.12
CA LYS A 9 -33.06 -1.17 -33.95
C LYS A 9 -32.26 -2.12 -33.07
N GLU A 10 -31.59 -3.09 -33.69
CA GLU A 10 -30.95 -4.20 -32.97
C GLU A 10 -29.44 -4.01 -32.79
N GLY A 11 -28.83 -3.05 -33.48
CA GLY A 11 -27.40 -2.72 -33.33
C GLY A 11 -26.43 -3.76 -33.90
N PHE A 12 -26.90 -4.72 -34.71
CA PHE A 12 -26.03 -5.75 -35.29
C PHE A 12 -25.21 -5.22 -36.46
N THR A 13 -23.91 -5.51 -36.49
CA THR A 13 -23.08 -5.32 -37.69
C THR A 13 -23.37 -6.40 -38.74
N PRO A 14 -23.06 -6.17 -40.03
CA PRO A 14 -23.30 -7.19 -41.07
C PRO A 14 -22.59 -8.53 -40.79
N ALA A 15 -21.37 -8.50 -40.24
CA ALA A 15 -20.59 -9.69 -39.92
C ALA A 15 -21.20 -10.46 -38.73
N GLU A 16 -21.65 -9.76 -37.68
CA GLU A 16 -22.36 -10.39 -36.55
C GLU A 16 -23.71 -10.98 -37.00
N LEU A 17 -24.41 -10.30 -37.91
CA LEU A 17 -25.66 -10.80 -38.51
C LEU A 17 -25.40 -12.08 -39.32
N GLY A 18 -24.34 -12.10 -40.13
CA GLY A 18 -23.88 -13.30 -40.84
C GLY A 18 -23.50 -14.45 -39.90
N ALA A 19 -22.75 -14.17 -38.84
CA ALA A 19 -22.33 -15.17 -37.86
C ALA A 19 -23.53 -15.74 -37.06
N THR A 20 -24.48 -14.89 -36.65
CA THR A 20 -25.70 -15.32 -35.95
C THR A 20 -26.60 -16.17 -36.84
N LEU A 21 -26.72 -15.82 -38.12
CA LEU A 21 -27.40 -16.62 -39.14
C LEU A 21 -26.78 -18.01 -39.28
N LEU A 22 -25.46 -18.09 -39.42
CA LEU A 22 -24.76 -19.36 -39.56
C LEU A 22 -24.92 -20.24 -38.31
N LYS A 23 -24.80 -19.63 -37.12
CA LYS A 23 -25.02 -20.32 -35.85
C LYS A 23 -26.44 -20.87 -35.72
N ALA A 24 -27.45 -20.10 -36.15
CA ALA A 24 -28.85 -20.53 -36.12
C ALA A 24 -29.13 -21.71 -37.09
N HIS A 25 -28.39 -21.79 -38.20
CA HIS A 25 -28.45 -22.88 -39.16
C HIS A 25 -27.48 -24.05 -38.86
N GLY A 26 -26.78 -24.02 -37.71
CA GLY A 26 -25.91 -25.12 -37.25
C GLY A 26 -24.55 -25.19 -37.98
N VAL A 27 -24.15 -24.13 -38.69
CA VAL A 27 -22.84 -24.04 -39.32
C VAL A 27 -21.86 -23.41 -38.32
N PRO A 28 -20.77 -24.10 -37.92
CA PRO A 28 -19.80 -23.54 -37.00
C PRO A 28 -19.09 -22.32 -37.61
N SER A 29 -18.74 -21.32 -36.81
CA SER A 29 -18.04 -20.11 -37.28
C SER A 29 -16.67 -20.39 -37.93
N ASP A 30 -16.07 -21.55 -37.60
CA ASP A 30 -14.80 -22.07 -38.14
C ASP A 30 -15.02 -23.13 -39.26
N ALA A 31 -16.20 -23.16 -39.88
CA ALA A 31 -16.52 -24.16 -40.92
C ALA A 31 -15.53 -24.17 -42.10
N LEU A 32 -14.86 -23.03 -42.36
CA LEU A 32 -13.83 -22.92 -43.39
C LEU A 32 -12.52 -23.64 -43.05
N THR A 33 -12.24 -23.92 -41.77
CA THR A 33 -10.97 -24.50 -41.31
C THR A 33 -11.08 -25.95 -40.83
N LEU A 34 -12.26 -26.42 -40.43
CA LEU A 34 -12.43 -27.72 -39.75
C LEU A 34 -13.52 -28.64 -40.33
N GLY A 35 -14.26 -28.22 -41.36
CA GLY A 35 -15.40 -28.96 -41.91
C GLY A 35 -15.06 -29.90 -43.09
N PRO A 36 -15.38 -31.20 -43.03
CA PRO A 36 -15.32 -32.09 -44.19
C PRO A 36 -16.63 -31.99 -44.98
N GLY A 37 -16.76 -31.04 -45.90
CA GLY A 37 -17.93 -31.07 -46.79
C GLY A 37 -18.22 -29.80 -47.55
N THR A 38 -18.74 -30.00 -48.76
CA THR A 38 -19.37 -29.04 -49.65
C THR A 38 -20.01 -27.85 -48.93
N LEU A 39 -19.55 -26.65 -49.26
CA LEU A 39 -20.20 -25.42 -48.83
C LEU A 39 -21.54 -25.31 -49.54
N ASN A 40 -22.64 -25.32 -48.79
CA ASN A 40 -23.98 -25.13 -49.33
C ASN A 40 -24.45 -23.68 -49.10
N GLN A 41 -25.15 -23.12 -50.08
CA GLN A 41 -25.86 -21.85 -49.93
C GLN A 41 -27.06 -22.04 -49.00
N LEU A 42 -27.22 -21.13 -48.03
CA LEU A 42 -28.32 -21.14 -47.07
C LEU A 42 -29.42 -20.17 -47.52
N GLU A 43 -30.67 -20.55 -47.26
CA GLU A 43 -31.83 -19.67 -47.39
C GLU A 43 -32.36 -19.31 -46.00
N PRO A 44 -32.06 -18.09 -45.51
CA PRO A 44 -32.59 -17.60 -44.24
C PRO A 44 -34.12 -17.51 -44.27
N GLY A 45 -34.75 -17.92 -43.17
CA GLY A 45 -36.19 -17.75 -42.96
C GLY A 45 -36.63 -16.29 -42.89
N PRO A 46 -37.96 -16.02 -42.95
CA PRO A 46 -38.52 -14.66 -43.05
C PRO A 46 -38.18 -13.74 -41.88
N ILE A 47 -37.90 -14.28 -40.69
CA ILE A 47 -37.51 -13.51 -39.50
C ILE A 47 -36.20 -12.75 -39.75
N TRP A 48 -35.26 -13.36 -40.47
CA TRP A 48 -33.95 -12.79 -40.76
C TRP A 48 -34.00 -11.69 -41.82
N GLN A 49 -34.99 -11.75 -42.71
CA GLN A 49 -35.23 -10.68 -43.68
C GLN A 49 -35.53 -9.36 -42.95
N SER A 50 -36.26 -9.39 -41.83
CA SER A 50 -36.55 -8.19 -41.05
C SER A 50 -35.29 -7.54 -40.46
N LEU A 51 -34.35 -8.35 -39.93
CA LEU A 51 -33.08 -7.89 -39.38
C LEU A 51 -32.17 -7.31 -40.45
N VAL A 52 -32.13 -7.95 -41.62
CA VAL A 52 -31.34 -7.51 -42.76
C VAL A 52 -31.91 -6.23 -43.37
N LEU A 53 -33.24 -6.09 -43.43
CA LEU A 53 -33.88 -4.83 -43.83
C LEU A 53 -33.57 -3.70 -42.83
N ASP A 54 -33.54 -3.99 -41.53
CA ASP A 54 -33.15 -3.02 -40.50
C ASP A 54 -31.67 -2.56 -40.66
N LEU A 55 -30.79 -3.48 -41.06
CA LEU A 55 -29.41 -3.16 -41.43
C LEU A 55 -29.35 -2.24 -42.66
N MET A 56 -30.12 -2.54 -43.72
CA MET A 56 -30.19 -1.69 -44.91
C MET A 56 -30.75 -0.30 -44.58
N LEU A 57 -31.76 -0.21 -43.71
CA LEU A 57 -32.31 1.05 -43.23
C LEU A 57 -31.33 1.87 -42.38
N GLY A 58 -30.46 1.20 -41.61
CA GLY A 58 -29.39 1.87 -40.86
C GLY A 58 -28.33 2.51 -41.75
N ASN A 59 -28.18 2.01 -42.98
CA ASN A 59 -27.17 2.45 -43.94
C ASN A 59 -27.74 3.25 -45.12
N ILE A 60 -29.05 3.52 -45.14
CA ILE A 60 -29.72 4.17 -46.27
C ILE A 60 -29.21 5.58 -46.57
N ASP A 61 -28.73 6.29 -45.54
CA ASP A 61 -28.19 7.64 -45.66
C ASP A 61 -26.77 7.66 -46.26
N GLN A 62 -26.10 6.49 -46.35
CA GLN A 62 -24.76 6.36 -46.90
C GLN A 62 -24.80 6.16 -48.42
N HIS A 63 -24.09 7.00 -49.17
CA HIS A 63 -24.07 6.95 -50.64
C HIS A 63 -23.34 5.72 -51.20
N PHE A 64 -22.28 5.26 -50.53
CA PHE A 64 -21.52 4.07 -50.93
C PHE A 64 -20.84 3.42 -49.72
N TRP A 65 -21.37 2.28 -49.29
CA TRP A 65 -20.95 1.56 -48.10
C TRP A 65 -20.78 0.06 -48.39
N GLY A 66 -20.06 -0.62 -47.51
CA GLY A 66 -19.90 -2.07 -47.58
C GLY A 66 -19.12 -2.65 -46.41
N TRP A 67 -18.96 -3.96 -46.43
CA TRP A 67 -18.28 -4.74 -45.39
C TRP A 67 -17.52 -5.91 -46.03
N SER A 68 -16.65 -6.55 -45.25
CA SER A 68 -15.92 -7.76 -45.65
C SER A 68 -16.19 -8.85 -44.63
N ASP A 69 -16.56 -10.04 -45.11
CA ASP A 69 -16.78 -11.22 -44.26
C ASP A 69 -16.51 -12.50 -45.08
N SER A 70 -15.59 -13.35 -44.60
CA SER A 70 -15.28 -14.64 -45.22
C SER A 70 -16.45 -15.63 -45.14
N ASN A 71 -17.23 -15.56 -44.06
CA ASN A 71 -18.35 -16.45 -43.82
C ASN A 71 -19.60 -16.10 -44.66
N ALA A 72 -19.60 -14.94 -45.31
CA ALA A 72 -20.65 -14.53 -46.25
C ALA A 72 -20.75 -15.44 -47.49
N ILE A 73 -19.75 -16.30 -47.75
CA ILE A 73 -19.75 -17.29 -48.84
C ILE A 73 -21.00 -18.19 -48.82
N HIS A 74 -21.52 -18.51 -47.64
CA HIS A 74 -22.72 -19.33 -47.44
C HIS A 74 -24.03 -18.61 -47.75
N LEU A 75 -24.00 -17.27 -47.83
CA LEU A 75 -25.17 -16.41 -47.92
C LEU A 75 -25.18 -15.57 -49.21
N LEU A 76 -24.30 -15.86 -50.16
CA LEU A 76 -24.16 -15.06 -51.39
C LEU A 76 -25.45 -15.01 -52.21
N ASP A 77 -26.14 -16.14 -52.37
CA ASP A 77 -27.39 -16.19 -53.13
C ASP A 77 -28.54 -15.46 -52.40
N TYR A 78 -28.46 -15.36 -51.06
CA TYR A 78 -29.38 -14.55 -50.27
C TYR A 78 -29.10 -13.05 -50.45
N TRP A 79 -27.85 -12.61 -50.26
CA TRP A 79 -27.45 -11.21 -50.45
C TRP A 79 -27.72 -10.71 -51.88
N LYS A 80 -27.50 -11.56 -52.89
CA LYS A 80 -27.79 -11.24 -54.29
C LYS A 80 -29.26 -10.90 -54.55
N ARG A 81 -30.19 -11.61 -53.88
CA ARG A 81 -31.64 -11.45 -54.03
C ARG A 81 -32.18 -10.23 -53.29
N LEU A 82 -31.54 -9.85 -52.18
CA LEU A 82 -32.00 -8.77 -51.32
C LEU A 82 -31.99 -7.42 -52.04
N ASP A 83 -30.89 -7.09 -52.72
CA ASP A 83 -30.72 -5.81 -53.40
C ASP A 83 -29.99 -5.99 -54.74
N PRO A 84 -30.61 -5.58 -55.87
CA PRO A 84 -29.97 -5.58 -57.19
C PRO A 84 -28.71 -4.71 -57.31
N ALA A 85 -28.59 -3.64 -56.49
CA ALA A 85 -27.46 -2.72 -56.53
C ALA A 85 -26.21 -3.27 -55.84
N LEU A 86 -26.33 -4.31 -55.00
CA LEU A 86 -25.18 -4.92 -54.32
C LEU A 86 -24.17 -5.48 -55.33
N LYS A 87 -22.89 -5.17 -55.08
CA LYS A 87 -21.75 -5.67 -55.83
C LYS A 87 -20.86 -6.53 -54.93
N PHE A 88 -20.20 -7.52 -55.51
CA PHE A 88 -19.39 -8.49 -54.80
C PHE A 88 -17.93 -8.36 -55.21
N VAL A 89 -17.03 -8.28 -54.22
CA VAL A 89 -15.58 -8.26 -54.45
C VAL A 89 -15.01 -9.51 -53.81
N PHE A 90 -14.45 -10.38 -54.65
CA PHE A 90 -13.87 -11.64 -54.26
C PHE A 90 -12.34 -11.55 -54.33
N ILE A 91 -11.70 -12.05 -53.27
CA ILE A 91 -10.26 -12.04 -53.12
C ILE A 91 -9.79 -13.48 -52.98
N TYR A 92 -8.84 -13.88 -53.81
CA TYR A 92 -8.26 -15.23 -53.76
C TYR A 92 -6.74 -15.17 -53.66
N SER A 93 -6.17 -16.23 -53.09
CA SER A 93 -4.74 -16.40 -52.88
C SER A 93 -4.27 -17.74 -53.42
N LYS A 94 -2.95 -17.93 -53.47
CA LYS A 94 -2.35 -19.24 -53.72
C LYS A 94 -2.84 -20.30 -52.71
N PRO A 95 -2.98 -21.58 -53.10
CA PRO A 95 -3.33 -22.67 -52.18
C PRO A 95 -2.35 -22.79 -51.01
N ALA A 96 -1.07 -22.45 -51.23
CA ALA A 96 -0.02 -22.48 -50.21
C ALA A 96 -0.32 -21.54 -49.02
N ALA A 97 -1.10 -20.49 -49.20
CA ALA A 97 -1.50 -19.59 -48.13
C ALA A 97 -2.44 -20.26 -47.11
N ALA A 98 -3.20 -21.29 -47.51
CA ALA A 98 -4.02 -22.07 -46.57
C ALA A 98 -3.19 -22.91 -45.59
N LEU A 99 -1.92 -23.16 -45.93
CA LEU A 99 -0.98 -23.94 -45.13
C LEU A 99 -0.18 -23.09 -44.14
N THR A 100 -0.19 -21.75 -44.26
CA THR A 100 0.47 -20.90 -43.28
C THR A 100 -0.33 -20.91 -41.98
N PRO A 101 0.26 -21.35 -40.85
CA PRO A 101 -0.47 -21.43 -39.58
C PRO A 101 -0.79 -20.03 -39.06
N ALA A 102 -1.97 -19.88 -38.46
CA ALA A 102 -2.24 -18.72 -37.61
C ALA A 102 -1.32 -18.80 -36.39
N GLU A 103 -0.87 -17.65 -35.87
CA GLU A 103 0.18 -17.56 -34.83
C GLU A 103 -0.13 -18.37 -33.53
N ASN A 104 -1.36 -18.86 -33.35
CA ASN A 104 -1.84 -19.58 -32.16
C ASN A 104 -2.33 -21.02 -32.41
N ASP A 105 -2.04 -21.65 -33.55
CA ASP A 105 -2.47 -23.02 -33.80
C ASP A 105 -1.71 -24.05 -32.94
N ALA A 106 -2.39 -24.70 -31.99
CA ALA A 106 -1.80 -25.73 -31.13
C ALA A 106 -1.60 -27.10 -31.84
N HIS A 107 -2.17 -27.28 -33.04
CA HIS A 107 -2.25 -28.55 -33.75
C HIS A 107 -1.49 -28.57 -35.11
N ILE A 108 -0.47 -27.71 -35.26
CA ILE A 108 0.31 -27.51 -36.50
C ILE A 108 0.93 -28.81 -37.08
N GLY A 109 1.05 -29.87 -36.29
CA GLY A 109 1.68 -31.13 -36.68
C GLY A 109 0.77 -32.26 -37.16
N ASP A 110 -0.56 -32.12 -37.14
CA ASP A 110 -1.46 -33.22 -37.55
C ASP A 110 -1.71 -33.20 -39.08
N PRO A 111 -1.30 -34.26 -39.83
CA PRO A 111 -1.55 -34.36 -41.27
C PRO A 111 -3.03 -34.23 -41.65
N LYS A 112 -3.96 -34.66 -40.78
CA LYS A 112 -5.40 -34.58 -41.03
C LYS A 112 -5.90 -33.13 -41.04
N VAL A 113 -5.34 -32.27 -40.19
CA VAL A 113 -5.70 -30.86 -40.12
C VAL A 113 -5.22 -30.11 -41.37
N LEU A 114 -4.04 -30.47 -41.89
CA LEU A 114 -3.51 -29.89 -43.13
C LEU A 114 -4.37 -30.26 -44.35
N ASP A 115 -4.75 -31.53 -44.47
CA ASP A 115 -5.66 -32.01 -45.52
C ASP A 115 -7.04 -31.33 -45.42
N GLN A 116 -7.58 -31.16 -44.21
CA GLN A 116 -8.82 -30.42 -43.98
C GLN A 116 -8.73 -28.96 -44.42
N ARG A 117 -7.62 -28.26 -44.12
CA ARG A 117 -7.43 -26.86 -44.55
C ARG A 117 -7.39 -26.71 -46.07
N LEU A 118 -6.69 -27.60 -46.77
CA LEU A 118 -6.65 -27.57 -48.23
C LEU A 118 -8.00 -27.90 -48.87
N ARG A 119 -8.75 -28.85 -48.29
CA ARG A 119 -10.12 -29.14 -48.73
C ARG A 119 -11.07 -27.97 -48.47
N GLY A 120 -10.95 -27.31 -47.32
CA GLY A 120 -11.70 -26.08 -47.00
C GLY A 120 -11.38 -24.95 -47.97
N TRP A 121 -10.09 -24.71 -48.25
CA TRP A 121 -9.66 -23.74 -49.26
C TRP A 121 -10.25 -24.06 -50.63
N ARG A 122 -10.24 -25.32 -51.06
CA ARG A 122 -10.83 -25.72 -52.34
C ARG A 122 -12.33 -25.46 -52.38
N ALA A 123 -13.06 -25.90 -51.35
CA ALA A 123 -14.52 -25.74 -51.27
C ALA A 123 -14.93 -24.27 -51.27
N PHE A 124 -14.20 -23.43 -50.53
CA PHE A 124 -14.39 -21.98 -50.50
C PHE A 124 -14.22 -21.35 -51.89
N ASN A 125 -13.08 -21.63 -52.51
CA ASN A 125 -12.75 -21.02 -53.79
C ASN A 125 -13.60 -21.59 -54.94
N SER A 126 -14.09 -22.84 -54.85
CA SER A 126 -15.02 -23.40 -55.84
C SER A 126 -16.37 -22.72 -55.80
N GLU A 127 -16.96 -22.51 -54.61
CA GLU A 127 -18.23 -21.79 -54.50
C GLU A 127 -18.12 -20.34 -54.94
N MET A 128 -17.00 -19.70 -54.59
CA MET A 128 -16.69 -18.35 -55.01
C MET A 128 -16.62 -18.25 -56.54
N LEU A 129 -15.90 -19.17 -57.20
CA LEU A 129 -15.81 -19.24 -58.66
C LEU A 129 -17.17 -19.54 -59.31
N HIS A 130 -17.94 -20.48 -58.75
CA HIS A 130 -19.29 -20.79 -59.23
C HIS A 130 -20.25 -19.60 -59.13
N PHE A 131 -20.21 -18.83 -58.02
CA PHE A 131 -21.01 -17.63 -57.89
C PHE A 131 -20.54 -16.52 -58.84
N PHE A 132 -19.24 -16.33 -59.00
CA PHE A 132 -18.67 -15.36 -59.93
C PHE A 132 -19.12 -15.63 -61.38
N ASN A 133 -19.00 -16.88 -61.84
CA ASN A 133 -19.40 -17.27 -63.19
C ASN A 133 -20.90 -17.08 -63.46
N ARG A 134 -21.75 -17.22 -62.42
CA ARG A 134 -23.19 -16.94 -62.50
C ARG A 134 -23.51 -15.44 -62.50
N ASN A 135 -22.58 -14.57 -62.07
CA ASN A 135 -22.81 -13.15 -61.80
C ASN A 135 -21.65 -12.23 -62.22
N PRO A 136 -21.15 -12.28 -63.47
CA PRO A 136 -19.95 -11.53 -63.86
C PRO A 136 -20.15 -10.00 -63.84
N GLU A 137 -21.36 -9.51 -64.09
CA GLU A 137 -21.69 -8.07 -64.11
C GLU A 137 -21.73 -7.40 -62.72
N ARG A 138 -21.84 -8.23 -61.67
CA ARG A 138 -21.98 -7.77 -60.28
C ARG A 138 -20.79 -8.17 -59.41
N SER A 139 -19.82 -8.88 -59.96
CA SER A 139 -18.74 -9.48 -59.19
C SER A 139 -17.38 -9.10 -59.79
N VAL A 140 -16.39 -8.88 -58.93
CA VAL A 140 -14.99 -8.71 -59.33
C VAL A 140 -14.15 -9.74 -58.60
N LEU A 141 -13.22 -10.39 -59.31
CA LEU A 141 -12.31 -11.38 -58.76
C LEU A 141 -10.87 -10.90 -58.87
N VAL A 142 -10.16 -10.83 -57.73
CA VAL A 142 -8.82 -10.24 -57.62
C VAL A 142 -7.87 -11.11 -56.81
N HIS A 143 -6.62 -11.23 -57.27
CA HIS A 143 -5.56 -11.91 -56.53
C HIS A 143 -4.97 -11.05 -55.40
N VAL A 144 -4.72 -11.65 -54.22
CA VAL A 144 -4.17 -10.96 -53.03
C VAL A 144 -2.87 -10.21 -53.33
N GLU A 145 -1.91 -10.87 -53.99
CA GLU A 145 -0.58 -10.28 -54.21
C GLU A 145 -0.61 -9.12 -55.21
N GLU A 146 -1.53 -9.12 -56.17
CA GLU A 146 -1.69 -8.02 -57.13
C GLU A 146 -2.43 -6.84 -56.46
N ALA A 147 -3.43 -7.14 -55.62
CA ALA A 147 -4.12 -6.13 -54.83
C ALA A 147 -3.16 -5.36 -53.91
N THR A 148 -2.14 -6.03 -53.37
CA THR A 148 -1.12 -5.40 -52.51
C THR A 148 0.00 -4.74 -53.31
N SER A 149 0.49 -5.37 -54.39
CA SER A 149 1.64 -4.85 -55.16
C SER A 149 1.29 -3.67 -56.07
N SER A 150 0.04 -3.59 -56.55
CA SER A 150 -0.39 -2.57 -57.51
C SER A 150 -1.73 -1.90 -57.12
N VAL A 151 -1.83 -1.46 -55.86
CA VAL A 151 -3.03 -0.81 -55.26
C VAL A 151 -3.68 0.24 -56.18
N LYS A 152 -2.88 1.07 -56.87
CA LYS A 152 -3.40 2.11 -57.78
C LYS A 152 -4.13 1.51 -58.98
N THR A 153 -3.56 0.49 -59.61
CA THR A 153 -4.14 -0.23 -60.76
C THR A 153 -5.40 -0.97 -60.31
N TYR A 154 -5.32 -1.67 -59.17
CA TYR A 154 -6.46 -2.33 -58.55
C TYR A 154 -7.65 -1.39 -58.32
N LEU A 155 -7.42 -0.23 -57.69
CA LEU A 155 -8.49 0.73 -57.42
C LEU A 155 -9.07 1.35 -58.69
N GLN A 156 -8.25 1.57 -59.74
CA GLN A 156 -8.75 2.03 -61.04
C GLN A 156 -9.69 1.00 -61.67
N HIS A 157 -9.30 -0.28 -61.70
CA HIS A 157 -10.14 -1.34 -62.24
C HIS A 157 -11.43 -1.53 -61.43
N LEU A 158 -11.37 -1.42 -60.10
CA LEU A 158 -12.56 -1.45 -59.26
C LEU A 158 -13.50 -0.27 -59.53
N ARG A 159 -12.97 0.96 -59.67
CA ARG A 159 -13.78 2.14 -60.00
C ARG A 159 -14.56 1.93 -61.30
N THR A 160 -13.88 1.43 -62.34
CA THR A 160 -14.49 1.21 -63.66
C THR A 160 -15.52 0.08 -63.66
N ARG A 161 -15.26 -1.02 -62.92
CA ARG A 161 -16.16 -2.20 -62.90
C ARG A 161 -17.34 -2.06 -61.94
N LEU A 162 -17.16 -1.36 -60.82
CA LEU A 162 -18.19 -1.22 -59.79
C LEU A 162 -19.05 0.04 -59.96
N ASP A 163 -18.67 0.94 -60.90
CA ASP A 163 -19.30 2.24 -61.11
C ASP A 163 -19.48 3.02 -59.79
N ALA A 164 -18.41 3.03 -58.99
CA ALA A 164 -18.45 3.48 -57.60
C ALA A 164 -17.44 4.60 -57.31
N PRO A 165 -17.82 5.65 -56.54
CA PRO A 165 -16.93 6.72 -56.12
C PRO A 165 -16.00 6.23 -54.99
N LEU A 166 -14.93 5.51 -55.35
CA LEU A 166 -13.90 5.07 -54.41
C LEU A 166 -12.96 6.23 -54.06
N ALA A 167 -12.81 6.53 -52.77
CA ALA A 167 -11.81 7.48 -52.26
C ALA A 167 -10.38 7.09 -52.65
N GLU A 168 -9.44 8.05 -52.63
CA GLU A 168 -8.03 7.76 -52.86
C GLU A 168 -7.42 6.93 -51.72
N PRO A 169 -6.47 6.02 -52.02
CA PRO A 169 -5.84 5.21 -50.99
C PRO A 169 -5.02 6.10 -50.03
N PRO A 170 -5.06 5.82 -48.71
CA PRO A 170 -4.17 6.45 -47.75
C PRO A 170 -2.69 6.28 -48.13
N ALA A 171 -1.85 7.28 -47.82
CA ALA A 171 -0.44 7.29 -48.21
C ALA A 171 0.35 6.04 -47.76
N TYR A 172 -0.01 5.44 -46.61
CA TYR A 172 0.64 4.23 -46.09
C TYR A 172 0.38 2.96 -46.92
N LEU A 173 -0.65 2.94 -47.79
CA LEU A 173 -0.89 1.84 -48.73
C LEU A 173 -0.14 2.01 -50.05
N LEU A 174 0.48 3.18 -50.28
CA LEU A 174 1.22 3.49 -51.50
C LEU A 174 2.73 3.27 -51.33
N GLU A 175 3.22 3.18 -50.09
CA GLU A 175 4.62 2.87 -49.77
C GLU A 175 4.81 1.36 -49.71
N ASN A 176 5.43 0.83 -50.77
CA ASN A 176 5.91 -0.55 -50.86
C ASN A 176 6.88 -0.87 -49.70
N GLN A 177 6.36 -1.39 -48.60
CA GLN A 177 7.11 -2.27 -47.70
C GLN A 177 6.52 -3.67 -47.82
N ALA A 178 7.02 -4.41 -48.80
CA ALA A 178 6.66 -5.81 -49.07
C ALA A 178 6.96 -6.79 -47.90
N SER A 179 7.49 -6.30 -46.78
CA SER A 179 7.88 -7.11 -45.62
C SER A 179 6.84 -7.17 -44.48
N ASP A 180 5.90 -6.23 -44.38
CA ASP A 180 5.04 -6.12 -43.18
C ASP A 180 3.57 -6.47 -43.39
N PHE A 181 3.08 -6.56 -44.64
CA PHE A 181 1.66 -6.84 -44.88
C PHE A 181 1.27 -8.33 -44.82
N SER A 182 2.22 -9.25 -45.02
CA SER A 182 1.95 -10.69 -44.85
C SER A 182 1.68 -11.07 -43.38
N ARG A 183 2.11 -10.23 -42.41
CA ARG A 183 1.74 -10.37 -40.99
C ARG A 183 0.37 -9.79 -40.65
N ASN A 184 -0.10 -8.79 -41.40
CA ASN A 184 -1.38 -8.12 -41.12
C ASN A 184 -2.59 -8.72 -41.83
N ALA A 185 -2.42 -9.66 -42.77
CA ALA A 185 -3.54 -10.42 -43.33
C ALA A 185 -4.29 -11.25 -42.26
N ALA A 186 -3.56 -11.71 -41.22
CA ALA A 186 -4.14 -12.37 -40.05
C ALA A 186 -4.84 -11.41 -39.06
N ARG A 187 -4.80 -10.10 -39.31
CA ARG A 187 -5.39 -9.07 -38.43
C ARG A 187 -6.81 -8.66 -38.82
N TRP A 188 -7.27 -9.02 -40.02
CA TRP A 188 -8.62 -8.68 -40.49
C TRP A 188 -9.69 -9.70 -40.05
N ASP A 189 -9.28 -10.75 -39.34
CA ASP A 189 -10.18 -11.71 -38.72
C ASP A 189 -10.16 -11.53 -37.20
N ARG A 190 -10.85 -10.47 -36.75
CA ARG A 190 -11.36 -10.30 -35.37
C ARG A 190 -12.15 -9.01 -35.29
N SER A 191 -13.47 -9.13 -35.44
CA SER A 191 -14.35 -8.38 -34.55
C SER A 191 -14.07 -8.90 -33.14
N ASP A 192 -13.44 -8.12 -32.27
CA ASP A 192 -13.85 -8.21 -30.88
C ASP A 192 -13.55 -6.98 -30.05
N SER A 193 -14.50 -6.80 -29.13
CA SER A 193 -14.62 -5.79 -28.10
C SER A 193 -13.38 -5.64 -27.23
N ALA A 194 -13.26 -4.45 -26.64
CA ALA A 194 -12.25 -4.10 -25.68
C ALA A 194 -12.32 -4.95 -24.41
N ILE A 195 -11.22 -5.62 -24.03
CA ILE A 195 -10.73 -5.70 -22.64
C ILE A 195 -9.20 -5.63 -22.68
N GLY A 196 -8.66 -4.65 -21.96
CA GLY A 196 -7.23 -4.37 -21.89
C GLY A 196 -6.44 -5.26 -20.93
N GLY A 197 -5.12 -5.16 -21.03
CA GLY A 197 -4.17 -5.67 -20.04
C GLY A 197 -2.76 -5.91 -20.59
N LEU A 198 -1.85 -4.96 -20.32
CA LEU A 198 -0.43 -5.15 -19.92
C LEU A 198 0.44 -6.11 -20.78
N ALA A 199 1.49 -5.65 -21.48
CA ALA A 199 2.81 -5.23 -20.96
C ALA A 199 3.62 -4.62 -22.13
N ARG A 200 4.33 -3.48 -22.09
CA ARG A 200 5.51 -3.02 -21.32
C ARG A 200 6.78 -3.88 -21.42
N TYR A 201 7.74 -3.32 -22.19
CA TYR A 201 9.21 -3.47 -22.18
C TYR A 201 9.79 -4.85 -22.59
N GLY A 202 10.88 -4.93 -23.37
CA GLY A 202 11.81 -3.90 -23.83
C GLY A 202 12.88 -4.47 -24.77
N ASP A 203 13.74 -3.55 -25.22
CA ASP A 203 15.00 -3.69 -25.94
C ASP A 203 15.59 -5.10 -26.09
N LEU A 204 15.79 -5.50 -27.35
CA LEU A 204 17.04 -6.17 -27.73
C LEU A 204 17.53 -5.61 -29.06
N ASN A 205 18.69 -4.99 -28.96
CA ASN A 205 19.49 -4.35 -29.99
C ASN A 205 19.65 -5.21 -31.25
N HIS A 206 19.46 -4.55 -32.39
CA HIS A 206 20.00 -4.94 -33.68
C HIS A 206 21.54 -4.99 -33.61
N GLU A 207 22.11 -6.19 -33.53
CA GLU A 207 23.45 -6.43 -34.08
C GLU A 207 23.29 -6.88 -35.53
N GLN A 208 23.59 -5.95 -36.43
CA GLN A 208 23.68 -6.18 -37.87
C GLN A 208 24.88 -7.07 -38.17
N ASN A 209 24.63 -8.34 -38.50
CA ASN A 209 25.64 -9.23 -39.08
C ASN A 209 25.55 -9.16 -40.62
N PRO A 210 26.67 -8.99 -41.36
CA PRO A 210 26.67 -8.81 -42.82
C PRO A 210 26.23 -10.02 -43.66
N CYS A 211 25.83 -11.14 -43.05
CA CYS A 211 25.46 -12.38 -43.73
C CYS A 211 23.94 -12.58 -43.94
N GLU A 212 23.08 -11.66 -43.48
CA GLU A 212 21.60 -11.81 -43.59
C GLU A 212 21.05 -11.64 -45.02
N SER A 213 21.87 -11.36 -46.04
CA SER A 213 21.35 -11.10 -47.40
C SER A 213 20.97 -12.34 -48.21
N LEU A 214 21.20 -13.56 -47.69
CA LEU A 214 20.98 -14.81 -48.44
C LEU A 214 19.99 -15.79 -47.79
N THR A 215 19.57 -15.55 -46.55
CA THR A 215 18.54 -16.37 -45.88
C THR A 215 17.22 -15.62 -45.86
N SER A 216 16.39 -15.88 -46.87
CA SER A 216 14.98 -15.52 -46.81
C SER A 216 14.37 -16.22 -45.59
N LYS A 217 14.10 -15.47 -44.51
CA LYS A 217 13.44 -15.97 -43.31
C LYS A 217 12.12 -16.62 -43.72
N GLY A 218 12.02 -17.94 -43.58
CA GLY A 218 10.83 -18.70 -43.96
C GLY A 218 10.88 -19.34 -45.36
N ALA A 219 12.02 -19.33 -46.06
CA ALA A 219 12.20 -20.05 -47.32
C ALA A 219 11.88 -21.55 -47.19
N LEU A 220 12.23 -22.17 -46.06
CA LEU A 220 11.90 -23.57 -45.79
C LEU A 220 10.38 -23.79 -45.72
N LYS A 221 9.66 -22.88 -45.04
CA LYS A 221 8.21 -22.97 -44.89
C LYS A 221 7.50 -22.85 -46.25
N HIS A 222 7.90 -21.88 -47.07
CA HIS A 222 7.33 -21.68 -48.41
C HIS A 222 7.62 -22.89 -49.32
N PHE A 223 8.86 -23.41 -49.30
CA PHE A 223 9.21 -24.59 -50.08
C PHE A 223 8.37 -25.82 -49.66
N LEU A 224 8.25 -26.09 -48.36
CA LEU A 224 7.42 -27.20 -47.87
C LEU A 224 5.94 -27.02 -48.23
N ALA A 225 5.42 -25.79 -48.16
CA ALA A 225 4.05 -25.49 -48.56
C ALA A 225 3.81 -25.75 -50.06
N GLU A 226 4.74 -25.33 -50.93
CA GLU A 226 4.67 -25.61 -52.37
C GLU A 226 4.71 -27.12 -52.67
N GLN A 227 5.61 -27.86 -52.00
CA GLN A 227 5.70 -29.32 -52.16
C GLN A 227 4.44 -30.04 -51.68
N LEU A 228 3.80 -29.56 -50.60
CA LEU A 228 2.54 -30.10 -50.12
C LEU A 228 1.40 -29.82 -51.10
N VAL A 229 1.29 -28.60 -51.63
CA VAL A 229 0.25 -28.26 -52.64
C VAL A 229 0.41 -29.10 -53.90
N ALA A 230 1.64 -29.42 -54.31
CA ALA A 230 1.89 -30.32 -55.45
C ALA A 230 1.30 -31.73 -55.26
N GLN A 231 1.07 -32.18 -54.02
CA GLN A 231 0.40 -33.46 -53.73
C GLN A 231 -1.13 -33.39 -53.88
N PHE A 232 -1.70 -32.19 -54.07
CA PHE A 232 -3.13 -31.94 -54.23
C PHE A 232 -3.43 -31.29 -55.60
N PRO A 233 -3.39 -32.05 -56.72
CA PRO A 233 -3.51 -31.50 -58.07
C PRO A 233 -4.84 -30.77 -58.31
N GLU A 234 -5.91 -31.17 -57.61
CA GLU A 234 -7.23 -30.54 -57.72
C GLU A 234 -7.24 -29.09 -57.24
N ALA A 235 -6.45 -28.76 -56.21
CA ALA A 235 -6.33 -27.39 -55.71
C ALA A 235 -5.53 -26.51 -56.69
N GLY A 236 -4.51 -27.10 -57.34
CA GLY A 236 -3.74 -26.45 -58.40
C GLY A 236 -4.59 -26.15 -59.64
N GLN A 237 -5.41 -27.10 -60.09
CA GLN A 237 -6.33 -26.90 -61.21
C GLN A 237 -7.32 -25.77 -60.93
N LEU A 238 -7.94 -25.76 -59.75
CA LEU A 238 -8.88 -24.71 -59.36
C LEU A 238 -8.22 -23.33 -59.27
N TYR A 239 -6.97 -23.27 -58.82
CA TYR A 239 -6.20 -22.02 -58.82
C TYR A 239 -5.96 -21.49 -60.24
N GLU A 240 -5.62 -22.36 -61.19
CA GLU A 240 -5.45 -21.99 -62.60
C GLU A 240 -6.79 -21.53 -63.22
N ASP A 241 -7.89 -22.19 -62.89
CA ASP A 241 -9.23 -21.77 -63.32
C ASP A 241 -9.57 -20.36 -62.80
N LEU A 242 -9.30 -20.09 -61.52
CA LEU A 242 -9.45 -18.75 -60.93
C LEU A 242 -8.58 -17.71 -61.64
N GLN A 243 -7.31 -18.03 -61.91
CA GLN A 243 -6.40 -17.13 -62.61
C GLN A 243 -6.87 -16.83 -64.04
N SER A 244 -7.47 -17.80 -64.73
CA SER A 244 -7.97 -17.61 -66.10
C SER A 244 -9.18 -16.68 -66.18
N VAL A 245 -10.01 -16.65 -65.12
CA VAL A 245 -11.27 -15.90 -65.06
C VAL A 245 -11.11 -14.57 -64.28
N ALA A 246 -10.05 -14.42 -63.50
CA ALA A 246 -9.82 -13.26 -62.65
C ALA A 246 -9.82 -11.94 -63.44
N THR A 247 -10.44 -10.91 -62.86
CA THR A 247 -10.40 -9.56 -63.41
C THR A 247 -8.99 -8.96 -63.29
N LEU A 248 -8.28 -9.34 -62.23
CA LEU A 248 -6.89 -9.00 -61.97
C LEU A 248 -6.15 -10.27 -61.54
N PRO A 249 -5.66 -11.06 -62.51
CA PRO A 249 -4.83 -12.22 -62.22
C PRO A 249 -3.47 -11.80 -61.67
N GLU A 250 -2.80 -12.74 -61.00
CA GLU A 250 -1.41 -12.56 -60.61
C GLU A 250 -0.56 -12.43 -61.87
N ARG A 251 0.23 -11.36 -61.98
CA ARG A 251 1.28 -11.31 -62.99
C ARG A 251 2.29 -12.38 -62.64
N ARG A 252 2.30 -13.50 -63.37
CA ARG A 252 3.32 -14.54 -63.26
C ARG A 252 4.70 -13.88 -63.42
N SER A 253 5.36 -13.58 -62.30
CA SER A 253 6.79 -13.30 -62.35
C SER A 253 7.43 -14.59 -62.81
N GLU A 254 8.21 -14.53 -63.89
CA GLU A 254 9.03 -15.64 -64.35
C GLU A 254 9.78 -16.24 -63.16
N GLN A 255 9.39 -17.47 -62.80
CA GLN A 255 10.12 -18.41 -61.95
C GLN A 255 10.98 -17.80 -60.83
N THR A 256 10.43 -17.76 -59.63
CA THR A 256 11.23 -18.21 -58.49
C THR A 256 10.73 -19.58 -58.10
N SER A 257 11.15 -20.60 -58.87
CA SER A 257 11.44 -21.88 -58.23
C SER A 257 12.36 -21.54 -57.06
N LEU A 258 11.81 -21.49 -55.84
CA LEU A 258 12.58 -21.17 -54.67
C LEU A 258 13.77 -22.13 -54.67
N PRO A 259 15.03 -21.63 -54.73
CA PRO A 259 16.18 -22.51 -54.83
C PRO A 259 16.12 -23.43 -53.62
N ILE A 260 16.10 -24.74 -53.83
CA ILE A 260 16.19 -25.75 -52.76
C ILE A 260 17.34 -25.38 -51.79
N LEU A 261 18.39 -24.77 -52.33
CA LEU A 261 19.49 -24.15 -51.60
C LEU A 261 19.04 -23.16 -50.51
N SER A 262 18.13 -22.24 -50.82
CA SER A 262 17.62 -21.24 -49.86
C SER A 262 16.83 -21.87 -48.72
N ALA A 263 15.99 -22.87 -49.02
CA ALA A 263 15.28 -23.65 -48.01
C ALA A 263 16.24 -24.48 -47.14
N TRP A 264 17.28 -25.06 -47.74
CA TRP A 264 18.31 -25.80 -47.02
C TRP A 264 19.16 -24.90 -46.11
N LEU A 265 19.54 -23.72 -46.59
CA LEU A 265 20.25 -22.72 -45.77
C LEU A 265 19.40 -22.23 -44.60
N ASP A 266 18.10 -22.00 -44.82
CA ASP A 266 17.13 -21.64 -43.77
C ASP A 266 17.03 -22.77 -42.72
N PHE A 267 16.90 -24.04 -43.16
CA PHE A 267 16.90 -25.20 -42.26
C PHE A 267 18.18 -25.30 -41.41
N ARG A 268 19.36 -25.14 -42.02
CA ARG A 268 20.64 -25.16 -41.31
C ARG A 268 20.76 -24.02 -40.30
N SER A 269 20.25 -22.84 -40.64
CA SER A 269 20.23 -21.70 -39.72
C SER A 269 19.30 -21.96 -38.52
N LEU A 270 18.17 -22.63 -38.75
CA LEU A 270 17.25 -23.03 -37.68
C LEU A 270 17.89 -24.05 -36.73
N GLU A 271 18.54 -25.10 -37.26
CA GLU A 271 19.28 -26.08 -36.45
C GLU A 271 20.34 -25.41 -35.56
N GLN A 272 21.14 -24.49 -36.14
CA GLN A 272 22.15 -23.74 -35.38
C GLN A 272 21.52 -22.88 -34.29
N SER A 273 20.42 -22.20 -34.61
CA SER A 273 19.71 -21.36 -33.64
C SER A 273 19.14 -22.18 -32.47
N LEU A 274 18.69 -23.40 -32.73
CA LEU A 274 18.15 -24.31 -31.74
C LEU A 274 19.28 -24.81 -30.82
N ALA A 275 20.40 -25.26 -31.39
CA ALA A 275 21.57 -25.66 -30.63
C ALA A 275 22.10 -24.53 -29.72
N HIS A 276 22.18 -23.29 -30.24
CA HIS A 276 22.56 -22.13 -29.43
C HIS A 276 21.58 -21.85 -28.28
N LYS A 277 20.27 -21.98 -28.52
CA LYS A 277 19.26 -21.82 -27.46
C LYS A 277 19.34 -22.91 -26.40
N GLU A 278 19.55 -24.17 -26.79
CA GLU A 278 19.75 -25.28 -25.85
C GLU A 278 20.99 -25.07 -24.99
N GLN A 279 22.10 -24.63 -25.58
CA GLN A 279 23.32 -24.30 -24.84
C GLN A 279 23.10 -23.15 -23.86
N ALA A 280 22.49 -22.04 -24.31
CA ALA A 280 22.20 -20.89 -23.45
C ALA A 280 21.26 -21.25 -22.28
N LEU A 281 20.27 -22.12 -22.54
CA LEU A 281 19.39 -22.65 -21.49
C LEU A 281 20.18 -23.48 -20.47
N SER A 282 21.06 -24.36 -20.93
CA SER A 282 21.94 -25.17 -20.08
C SER A 282 22.86 -24.30 -19.20
N GLU A 283 23.49 -23.29 -19.79
CA GLU A 283 24.34 -22.33 -19.07
C GLU A 283 23.55 -21.53 -18.04
N SER A 284 22.33 -21.07 -18.38
CA SER A 284 21.45 -20.39 -17.43
C SER A 284 21.03 -21.30 -16.27
N MET A 285 20.72 -22.57 -16.56
CA MET A 285 20.40 -23.55 -15.51
C MET A 285 21.62 -23.82 -14.60
N ALA A 286 22.82 -23.90 -15.16
CA ALA A 286 24.06 -24.09 -14.40
C ALA A 286 24.35 -22.87 -13.49
N ASN A 287 24.23 -21.65 -14.02
CA ASN A 287 24.41 -20.42 -13.24
C ASN A 287 23.39 -20.32 -12.09
N ASN A 288 22.11 -20.59 -12.37
CA ASN A 288 21.07 -20.62 -11.35
C ASN A 288 21.33 -21.69 -10.27
N ALA A 289 21.87 -22.86 -10.65
CA ALA A 289 22.25 -23.89 -9.70
C ALA A 289 23.44 -23.45 -8.81
N ALA A 290 24.44 -22.78 -9.39
CA ALA A 290 25.58 -22.24 -8.65
C ALA A 290 25.18 -21.15 -7.65
N GLU A 291 24.28 -20.23 -8.04
CA GLU A 291 23.75 -19.19 -7.14
C GLU A 291 22.96 -19.79 -5.96
N LYS A 292 22.17 -20.84 -6.22
CA LYS A 292 21.46 -21.58 -5.17
C LYS A 292 22.43 -22.26 -4.23
N ALA A 293 23.48 -22.91 -4.74
CA ALA A 293 24.50 -23.55 -3.91
C ALA A 293 25.23 -22.55 -3.00
N ALA A 294 25.62 -21.38 -3.53
CA ALA A 294 26.23 -20.31 -2.74
C ALA A 294 25.28 -19.77 -1.65
N SER A 295 23.99 -19.66 -1.97
CA SER A 295 22.97 -19.23 -1.01
C SER A 295 22.79 -20.25 0.13
N ILE A 296 22.79 -21.55 -0.19
CA ILE A 296 22.72 -22.63 0.80
C ILE A 296 23.95 -22.59 1.73
N GLN A 297 25.15 -22.46 1.17
CA GLN A 297 26.38 -22.35 1.98
C GLN A 297 26.34 -21.16 2.94
N LYS A 298 25.79 -20.02 2.49
CA LYS A 298 25.59 -18.84 3.35
C LYS A 298 24.59 -19.11 4.48
N LEU A 299 23.50 -19.84 4.20
CA LEU A 299 22.52 -20.21 5.22
C LEU A 299 23.12 -21.15 6.26
N GLU A 300 23.91 -22.15 5.85
CA GLU A 300 24.61 -23.05 6.78
C GLU A 300 25.56 -22.29 7.72
N LEU A 301 26.29 -21.29 7.19
CA LEU A 301 27.16 -20.45 8.01
C LEU A 301 26.36 -19.61 9.03
N LEU A 302 25.23 -19.04 8.62
CA LEU A 302 24.34 -18.28 9.51
C LEU A 302 23.72 -19.17 10.59
N GLU A 303 23.33 -20.40 10.24
CA GLU A 303 22.85 -21.37 11.22
C GLU A 303 23.93 -21.73 12.25
N GLY A 304 25.18 -21.91 11.82
CA GLY A 304 26.31 -22.12 12.72
C GLY A 304 26.50 -20.98 13.72
N VAL A 305 26.46 -19.73 13.23
CA VAL A 305 26.55 -18.53 14.08
C VAL A 305 25.38 -18.45 15.07
N ASN A 306 24.15 -18.73 14.63
CA ASN A 306 22.97 -18.73 15.49
C ASN A 306 23.03 -19.80 16.59
N ARG A 307 23.56 -20.99 16.28
CA ARG A 307 23.79 -22.04 17.29
C ARG A 307 24.77 -21.54 18.35
N GLY A 308 25.90 -20.96 17.96
CA GLY A 308 26.88 -20.40 18.91
C GLY A 308 26.31 -19.27 19.79
N LEU A 309 25.51 -18.37 19.21
CA LEU A 309 24.80 -17.34 19.97
C LEU A 309 23.80 -17.93 20.97
N ASN A 310 23.05 -18.95 20.59
CA ASN A 310 22.10 -19.62 21.49
C ASN A 310 22.82 -20.31 22.66
N GLU A 311 23.97 -20.93 22.41
CA GLU A 311 24.80 -21.51 23.48
C GLU A 311 25.28 -20.42 24.47
N GLN A 312 25.67 -19.25 23.97
CA GLN A 312 26.04 -18.11 24.82
C GLN A 312 24.85 -17.56 25.61
N ILE A 313 23.65 -17.49 25.01
CA ILE A 313 22.44 -17.07 25.73
C ILE A 313 22.11 -18.05 26.86
N ASN A 314 22.25 -19.36 26.61
CA ASN A 314 22.02 -20.39 27.61
C ASN A 314 23.06 -20.35 28.74
N SER A 315 24.33 -20.09 28.45
CA SER A 315 25.34 -19.96 29.51
C SER A 315 25.10 -18.70 30.36
N LEU A 316 24.74 -17.58 29.73
CA LEU A 316 24.39 -16.35 30.46
C LEU A 316 23.12 -16.50 31.29
N SER A 317 22.12 -17.24 30.82
CA SER A 317 20.89 -17.48 31.59
C SER A 317 21.16 -18.30 32.86
N LEU A 318 22.05 -19.30 32.78
CA LEU A 318 22.51 -20.06 33.94
C LEU A 318 23.26 -19.18 34.94
N VAL A 319 24.18 -18.33 34.48
CA VAL A 319 24.91 -17.40 35.35
C VAL A 319 23.95 -16.42 36.03
N ASN A 320 23.00 -15.85 35.29
CA ASN A 320 22.01 -14.95 35.86
C ASN A 320 21.11 -15.63 36.90
N ALA A 321 20.77 -16.92 36.72
CA ALA A 321 20.04 -17.70 37.71
C ALA A 321 20.85 -17.87 38.99
N ALA A 322 22.13 -18.24 38.88
CA ALA A 322 23.03 -18.39 40.04
C ALA A 322 23.18 -17.07 40.82
N ILE A 323 23.41 -15.95 40.13
CA ILE A 323 23.49 -14.61 40.75
C ILE A 323 22.19 -14.26 41.47
N LYS A 324 21.04 -14.60 40.88
CA LYS A 324 19.74 -14.33 41.49
C LYS A 324 19.53 -15.14 42.78
N ASP A 325 19.94 -16.40 42.79
CA ASP A 325 19.87 -17.26 43.97
C ASP A 325 20.80 -16.75 45.09
N GLU A 326 22.04 -16.36 44.76
CA GLU A 326 22.95 -15.73 45.72
C GLU A 326 22.36 -14.44 46.33
N LEU A 327 21.73 -13.60 45.50
CA LEU A 327 21.09 -12.37 45.95
C LEU A 327 19.93 -12.67 46.91
N HIS A 328 19.11 -13.69 46.63
CA HIS A 328 18.05 -14.13 47.53
C HIS A 328 18.58 -14.61 48.89
N VAL A 329 19.67 -15.38 48.89
CA VAL A 329 20.31 -15.83 50.14
C VAL A 329 20.86 -14.64 50.93
N ALA A 330 21.60 -13.74 50.28
CA ALA A 330 22.15 -12.54 50.92
C ALA A 330 21.04 -11.63 51.48
N HIS A 331 19.93 -11.47 50.75
CA HIS A 331 18.78 -10.71 51.22
C HIS A 331 18.14 -11.35 52.47
N GLY A 332 17.94 -12.67 52.46
CA GLY A 332 17.43 -13.40 53.62
C GLY A 332 18.32 -13.27 54.85
N GLN A 333 19.65 -13.34 54.67
CA GLN A 333 20.62 -13.12 55.76
C GLN A 333 20.55 -11.68 56.31
N ALA A 334 20.44 -10.67 55.43
CA ALA A 334 20.32 -9.28 55.84
C ALA A 334 19.01 -9.02 56.62
N GLU A 335 17.90 -9.61 56.19
CA GLU A 335 16.63 -9.53 56.92
C GLU A 335 16.70 -10.18 58.29
N ALA A 336 17.33 -11.35 58.41
CA ALA A 336 17.53 -12.03 59.68
C ALA A 336 18.38 -11.19 60.64
N ALA A 337 19.54 -10.69 60.18
CA ALA A 337 20.40 -9.82 60.98
C ALA A 337 19.70 -8.54 61.45
N ASN A 338 18.84 -7.95 60.60
CA ASN A 338 18.06 -6.77 60.97
C ASN A 338 16.96 -7.10 62.01
N ARG A 339 16.32 -8.29 61.92
CA ARG A 339 15.38 -8.75 62.95
C ARG A 339 16.08 -8.96 64.29
N ASP A 340 17.26 -9.56 64.29
CA ASP A 340 18.05 -9.80 65.50
C ASP A 340 18.48 -8.46 66.13
N ALA A 341 18.99 -7.53 65.33
CA ALA A 341 19.36 -6.19 65.80
C ALA A 341 18.15 -5.39 66.36
N LEU A 342 16.96 -5.54 65.76
CA LEU A 342 15.73 -4.94 66.27
C LEU A 342 15.30 -5.57 67.60
N ALA A 343 15.48 -6.88 67.77
CA ALA A 343 15.19 -7.57 69.03
C ALA A 343 16.13 -7.09 70.15
N GLU A 344 17.45 -7.05 69.90
CA GLU A 344 18.44 -6.52 70.83
C GLU A 344 18.14 -5.07 71.21
N ARG A 345 17.82 -4.22 70.23
CA ARG A 345 17.43 -2.82 70.47
C ARG A 345 16.21 -2.73 71.38
N ASN A 346 15.18 -3.56 71.16
CA ASN A 346 13.97 -3.54 71.96
C ASN A 346 14.23 -4.03 73.39
N GLU A 347 15.12 -5.00 73.57
CA GLU A 347 15.57 -5.44 74.89
C GLU A 347 16.34 -4.33 75.62
N LEU A 348 17.27 -3.65 74.95
CA LEU A 348 17.97 -2.51 75.54
C LEU A 348 17.00 -1.37 75.91
N LEU A 349 15.98 -1.12 75.10
CA LEU A 349 14.94 -0.12 75.42
C LEU A 349 14.14 -0.50 76.67
N SER A 350 13.82 -1.80 76.86
CA SER A 350 13.11 -2.25 78.06
C SER A 350 13.99 -2.13 79.30
N GLN A 351 15.27 -2.48 79.20
CA GLN A 351 16.25 -2.28 80.29
C GLN A 351 16.44 -0.80 80.64
N LEU A 352 16.44 0.10 79.64
CA LEU A 352 16.55 1.54 79.89
C LEU A 352 15.29 2.08 80.59
N LEU A 353 14.10 1.62 80.19
CA LEU A 353 12.84 1.96 80.86
C LEU A 353 12.83 1.54 82.34
N THR A 354 13.29 0.34 82.68
CA THR A 354 13.33 -0.09 84.08
C THR A 354 14.32 0.72 84.91
N VAL A 355 15.50 1.02 84.35
CA VAL A 355 16.48 1.90 85.01
C VAL A 355 15.91 3.31 85.21
N GLN A 356 15.19 3.83 84.22
CA GLN A 356 14.52 5.13 84.30
C GLN A 356 13.47 5.14 85.43
N GLU A 357 12.61 4.13 85.50
CA GLU A 357 11.61 3.98 86.58
C GLU A 357 12.27 3.90 87.97
N ASP A 358 13.39 3.17 88.09
CA ASP A 358 14.15 3.07 89.33
C ASP A 358 14.80 4.40 89.73
N LEU A 359 15.33 5.15 88.77
CA LEU A 359 15.87 6.49 89.00
C LEU A 359 14.78 7.48 89.43
N GLU A 360 13.61 7.43 88.80
CA GLU A 360 12.44 8.24 89.18
C GLU A 360 12.01 7.92 90.62
N ARG A 361 11.91 6.63 90.98
CA ARG A 361 11.63 6.19 92.37
C ARG A 361 12.66 6.70 93.37
N ARG A 362 13.96 6.61 93.04
CA ARG A 362 15.05 7.11 93.90
C ARG A 362 15.01 8.64 94.05
N SER A 363 14.73 9.36 92.96
CA SER A 363 14.59 10.82 93.00
C SER A 363 13.40 11.28 93.85
N ALA A 364 12.27 10.56 93.78
CA ALA A 364 11.10 10.82 94.62
C ALA A 364 11.39 10.52 96.10
N ALA A 365 12.07 9.42 96.41
CA ALA A 365 12.49 9.08 97.78
C ALA A 365 13.42 10.16 98.37
N ALA A 366 14.43 10.59 97.62
CA ALA A 366 15.34 11.66 98.04
C ALA A 366 14.61 13.01 98.26
N ALA A 367 13.58 13.32 97.45
CA ALA A 367 12.75 14.49 97.66
C ALA A 367 11.94 14.41 98.97
N THR A 368 11.39 13.23 99.31
CA THR A 368 10.67 13.04 100.57
C THR A 368 11.58 13.14 101.80
N GLU A 369 12.83 12.68 101.70
CA GLU A 369 13.82 12.78 102.77
C GLU A 369 14.27 14.23 102.99
N LYS A 370 14.46 15.00 101.91
CA LYS A 370 14.72 16.45 102.00
C LYS A 370 13.56 17.20 102.66
N LEU A 371 12.31 16.93 102.27
CA LEU A 371 11.13 17.52 102.91
C LEU A 371 10.99 17.15 104.39
N ALA A 372 11.38 15.92 104.78
CA ALA A 372 11.41 15.51 106.18
C ALA A 372 12.49 16.27 106.98
N SER A 373 13.68 16.47 106.40
CA SER A 373 14.76 17.25 107.02
C SER A 373 14.40 18.74 107.16
N GLU A 374 13.72 19.33 106.18
CA GLU A 374 13.23 20.70 106.23
C GLU A 374 12.11 20.87 107.27
N ARG A 375 11.22 19.89 107.42
CA ARG A 375 10.17 19.90 108.46
C ARG A 375 10.74 19.88 109.88
N ILE A 376 11.80 19.11 110.12
CA ILE A 376 12.50 19.09 111.43
C ILE A 376 13.17 20.44 111.71
N ASN A 377 13.74 21.07 110.68
CA ASN A 377 14.34 22.40 110.81
C ASN A 377 13.29 23.49 111.08
N ILE A 378 12.12 23.42 110.43
CA ILE A 378 10.99 24.32 110.65
C ILE A 378 10.40 24.15 112.07
N GLN A 379 10.37 22.93 112.61
CA GLN A 379 9.94 22.69 114.00
C GLN A 379 10.92 23.27 115.04
N LEU A 380 12.23 23.20 114.79
CA LEU A 380 13.25 23.80 115.67
C LEU A 380 13.19 25.34 115.67
N VAL A 381 12.94 25.94 114.51
CA VAL A 381 12.82 27.41 114.35
C VAL A 381 11.51 27.93 114.96
N ASN A 382 10.39 27.21 114.81
CA ASN A 382 9.11 27.64 115.39
C ASN A 382 9.11 27.59 116.93
N ALA A 383 9.82 26.62 117.55
CA ALA A 383 10.02 26.59 119.00
C ALA A 383 10.91 27.73 119.54
N GLN A 384 11.73 28.37 118.69
CA GLN A 384 12.55 29.54 119.04
C GLN A 384 11.83 30.88 118.78
N VAL A 385 10.89 30.92 117.84
CA VAL A 385 10.11 32.12 117.47
C VAL A 385 8.93 32.37 118.42
N GLU A 386 8.34 31.32 119.00
CA GLU A 386 7.23 31.44 119.98
C GLU A 386 7.63 32.07 121.33
N ALA A 387 8.92 32.06 121.69
CA ALA A 387 9.44 32.71 122.90
C ALA A 387 9.76 34.21 122.73
N ALA A 388 9.87 34.71 121.49
CA ALA A 388 10.23 36.10 121.16
C ALA A 388 9.07 36.95 120.60
N ALA A 389 7.94 36.32 120.25
CA ALA A 389 6.77 36.98 119.64
C ALA A 389 5.81 37.67 120.65
N ASN A 390 5.90 37.36 121.95
CA ASN A 390 5.03 37.95 123.00
C ASN A 390 5.39 39.40 123.42
N ALA A 391 6.22 40.13 122.65
CA ALA A 391 6.65 41.49 123.06
C ALA A 391 6.68 42.58 121.97
N ARG A 392 6.45 42.31 120.67
CA ARG A 392 6.63 43.35 119.62
C ARG A 392 5.58 43.35 118.49
N ALA A 393 4.36 42.94 118.83
CA ALA A 393 3.15 43.19 118.04
C ALA A 393 2.21 44.16 118.79
N PHE A 394 2.79 45.29 119.25
CA PHE A 394 2.16 46.62 119.22
C PHE A 394 2.69 47.24 117.91
N ASP A 395 2.27 46.76 116.75
CA ASP A 395 1.01 47.15 116.13
C ASP A 395 0.90 48.66 115.84
N GLU A 396 2.05 49.35 115.73
CA GLU A 396 2.11 50.76 115.28
C GLU A 396 2.88 51.03 113.98
N ARG A 397 3.40 50.00 113.28
CA ARG A 397 3.88 50.17 111.89
C ARG A 397 2.86 49.72 110.83
N LEU A 398 1.60 50.00 111.14
CA LEU A 398 0.41 49.76 110.32
C LEU A 398 0.26 50.71 109.11
N LYS A 399 1.23 51.53 108.68
CA LYS A 399 0.84 52.66 107.77
C LYS A 399 1.70 52.96 106.55
N ALA A 400 2.67 52.12 106.21
CA ALA A 400 3.59 52.41 105.09
C ALA A 400 3.61 51.41 103.93
N VAL A 401 2.96 50.24 104.00
CA VAL A 401 3.09 49.19 102.96
C VAL A 401 1.82 48.99 102.12
N ASP A 402 0.66 49.50 102.54
CA ASP A 402 -0.58 49.42 101.75
C ASP A 402 -0.67 50.42 100.58
N LYS A 403 0.28 51.35 100.47
CA LYS A 403 0.31 52.35 99.38
C LYS A 403 0.92 51.80 98.08
N ASP A 404 1.89 50.88 98.17
CA ASP A 404 2.59 50.33 96.99
C ASP A 404 1.86 49.14 96.34
N LYS A 405 0.82 48.60 96.97
CA LYS A 405 0.07 47.41 96.49
C LYS A 405 -1.20 47.75 95.69
N ALA A 406 -1.65 49.01 95.72
CA ALA A 406 -2.86 49.45 95.03
C ALA A 406 -2.61 49.97 93.60
N GLU A 407 -1.46 50.60 93.34
CA GLU A 407 -1.11 51.15 92.01
C GLU A 407 -0.84 50.03 90.97
N LEU A 408 -0.24 48.90 91.37
CA LEU A 408 0.04 47.79 90.44
C LEU A 408 -1.21 46.98 90.04
N ARG A 409 -2.29 46.98 90.84
CA ARG A 409 -3.55 46.27 90.50
C ARG A 409 -4.36 46.97 89.41
N SER A 410 -4.28 48.30 89.34
CA SER A 410 -4.93 49.14 88.33
C SER A 410 -4.37 48.90 86.92
N GLU A 411 -3.06 48.69 86.79
CA GLU A 411 -2.40 48.43 85.50
C GLU A 411 -2.71 47.02 84.94
N TYR A 412 -2.86 46.02 85.82
CA TYR A 412 -3.19 44.65 85.43
C TYR A 412 -4.63 44.51 84.90
N GLU A 413 -5.63 45.21 85.47
CA GLU A 413 -7.01 45.14 84.97
C GLU A 413 -7.20 45.85 83.63
N GLN A 414 -6.48 46.96 83.39
CA GLN A 414 -6.51 47.67 82.10
C GLN A 414 -5.89 46.84 80.96
N LEU A 415 -4.84 46.07 81.24
CA LEU A 415 -4.19 45.19 80.26
C LEU A 415 -5.08 43.97 79.89
N PHE A 416 -5.77 43.38 80.87
CA PHE A 416 -6.69 42.25 80.65
C PHE A 416 -7.95 42.65 79.87
N ALA A 417 -8.48 43.87 80.09
CA ALA A 417 -9.62 44.38 79.33
C ALA A 417 -9.27 44.62 77.85
N GLN A 418 -8.08 45.14 77.55
CA GLN A 418 -7.59 45.31 76.18
C GLN A 418 -7.33 43.97 75.48
N LEU A 419 -6.75 42.99 76.18
CA LEU A 419 -6.48 41.67 75.62
C LEU A 419 -7.79 40.95 75.22
N ARG A 420 -8.86 41.12 76.01
CA ARG A 420 -10.15 40.49 75.77
C ARG A 420 -10.88 41.05 74.54
N ILE A 421 -10.83 42.37 74.33
CA ILE A 421 -11.43 43.03 73.16
C ILE A 421 -10.70 42.61 71.86
N VAL A 422 -9.37 42.54 71.90
CA VAL A 422 -8.57 42.10 70.75
C VAL A 422 -8.82 40.62 70.43
N HIS A 423 -9.04 39.78 71.44
CA HIS A 423 -9.34 38.36 71.23
C HIS A 423 -10.70 38.15 70.54
N GLU A 424 -11.71 38.92 70.95
CA GLU A 424 -13.07 38.83 70.38
C GLU A 424 -13.12 39.36 68.94
N GLU A 425 -12.38 40.44 68.63
CA GLU A 425 -12.22 40.92 67.25
C GLU A 425 -11.43 39.94 66.36
N LEU A 426 -10.39 39.28 66.88
CA LEU A 426 -9.68 38.24 66.13
C LEU A 426 -10.58 37.05 65.83
N GLU A 427 -11.34 36.55 66.81
CA GLU A 427 -12.25 35.42 66.60
C GLU A 427 -13.37 35.75 65.60
N LEU A 428 -13.90 36.97 65.63
CA LEU A 428 -14.85 37.48 64.64
C LEU A 428 -14.21 37.56 63.24
N LEU A 429 -13.00 38.13 63.11
CA LEU A 429 -12.28 38.20 61.84
C LEU A 429 -11.91 36.83 61.28
N TYR A 430 -11.61 35.84 62.12
CA TYR A 430 -11.34 34.46 61.70
C TYR A 430 -12.61 33.73 61.24
N ARG A 431 -13.75 33.94 61.92
CA ARG A 431 -15.05 33.37 61.52
C ARG A 431 -15.54 33.98 60.21
N ASP A 432 -15.50 35.30 60.09
CA ASP A 432 -15.96 36.00 58.88
C ASP A 432 -15.05 35.66 57.70
N ASN A 433 -13.71 35.65 57.87
CA ASN A 433 -12.79 35.16 56.84
C ASN A 433 -13.05 33.71 56.42
N ARG A 434 -13.50 32.83 57.33
CA ARG A 434 -13.78 31.43 57.00
C ARG A 434 -15.02 31.29 56.13
N GLU A 435 -16.08 32.04 56.43
CA GLU A 435 -17.33 32.04 55.65
C GLU A 435 -17.18 32.79 54.32
N PHE A 436 -16.40 33.89 54.29
CA PHE A 436 -15.98 34.55 53.04
C PHE A 436 -15.11 33.62 52.17
N ARG A 437 -14.10 32.93 52.72
CA ARG A 437 -13.29 31.95 51.98
C ARG A 437 -14.11 30.76 51.49
N LYS A 438 -15.04 30.23 52.30
CA LYS A 438 -15.95 29.14 51.85
C LYS A 438 -16.86 29.60 50.71
N ARG A 439 -17.44 30.81 50.78
CA ARG A 439 -18.25 31.40 49.70
C ARG A 439 -17.43 31.71 48.44
N GLU A 440 -16.18 32.14 48.58
CA GLU A 440 -15.28 32.43 47.46
C GLU A 440 -14.78 31.15 46.77
N ILE A 441 -14.46 30.09 47.52
CA ILE A 441 -14.08 28.77 46.99
C ILE A 441 -15.27 28.08 46.29
N LEU A 442 -16.50 28.28 46.76
CA LEU A 442 -17.72 27.79 46.08
C LEU A 442 -18.06 28.59 44.81
N ARG A 443 -17.66 29.87 44.75
CA ARG A 443 -17.89 30.76 43.59
C ARG A 443 -16.83 30.57 42.49
N ASN A 444 -15.59 30.26 42.85
CA ASN A 444 -14.48 29.93 41.94
C ASN A 444 -13.68 28.73 42.49
N PRO A 445 -14.00 27.48 42.10
CA PRO A 445 -13.26 26.32 42.57
C PRO A 445 -11.81 26.36 42.07
N PRO A 446 -10.81 26.03 42.92
CA PRO A 446 -9.42 26.03 42.50
C PRO A 446 -9.20 24.97 41.41
N LEU A 447 -8.84 25.43 40.21
CA LEU A 447 -8.56 24.59 39.06
C LEU A 447 -7.14 24.01 39.19
N TYR A 448 -7.03 22.68 39.11
CA TYR A 448 -5.77 21.92 39.09
C TYR A 448 -5.68 21.09 37.80
N GLY A 449 -4.48 20.69 37.39
CA GLY A 449 -4.24 19.88 36.18
C GLY A 449 -3.65 20.66 35.00
N ALA A 450 -3.03 21.81 35.24
CA ALA A 450 -2.37 22.62 34.21
C ALA A 450 -1.23 21.85 33.52
N ALA A 451 -0.47 21.06 34.27
CA ALA A 451 0.60 20.21 33.74
C ALA A 451 0.07 19.14 32.76
N ASP A 452 -1.02 18.46 33.13
CA ASP A 452 -1.61 17.40 32.30
C ASP A 452 -2.24 17.96 31.03
N ARG A 453 -2.79 19.17 31.08
CA ARG A 453 -3.28 19.87 29.89
C ARG A 453 -2.18 20.12 28.86
N ILE A 454 -0.94 20.40 29.30
CA ILE A 454 0.21 20.54 28.41
C ILE A 454 0.67 19.17 27.87
N LYS A 455 0.63 18.12 28.69
CA LYS A 455 0.93 16.74 28.24
C LYS A 455 -0.06 16.22 27.19
N GLN A 456 -1.31 16.68 27.27
CA GLN A 456 -2.36 16.33 26.31
C GLN A 456 -2.24 17.08 24.97
N GLN A 457 -1.43 18.14 24.89
CA GLN A 457 -1.22 18.86 23.63
C GLN A 457 -0.51 17.97 22.60
N LEU A 458 -0.84 18.20 21.33
CA LEU A 458 -0.26 17.47 20.20
C LEU A 458 1.28 17.58 20.22
N THR A 459 1.83 18.74 20.57
CA THR A 459 3.27 18.99 20.73
C THR A 459 3.91 17.96 21.66
N TYR A 460 3.42 17.83 22.89
CA TYR A 460 4.00 16.92 23.87
C TYR A 460 3.83 15.44 23.45
N ARG A 461 2.66 15.07 22.93
CA ARG A 461 2.38 13.70 22.49
C ARG A 461 3.28 13.27 21.34
N LEU A 462 3.49 14.14 20.35
CA LEU A 462 4.40 13.88 19.24
C LEU A 462 5.83 13.69 19.74
N GLY A 463 6.37 14.60 20.54
CA GLY A 463 7.74 14.43 21.01
C GLY A 463 7.92 13.26 21.99
N ALA A 464 6.90 12.89 22.76
CA ALA A 464 6.92 11.66 23.55
C ALA A 464 6.98 10.39 22.66
N THR A 465 6.23 10.37 21.56
CA THR A 465 6.26 9.25 20.60
C THR A 465 7.58 9.18 19.85
N ILE A 466 8.19 10.31 19.52
CA ILE A 466 9.53 10.38 18.94
C ILE A 466 10.56 9.82 19.92
N LEU A 467 10.51 10.24 21.19
CA LEU A 467 11.43 9.78 22.23
C LEU A 467 11.28 8.28 22.55
N HIS A 468 10.07 7.73 22.47
CA HIS A 468 9.83 6.31 22.68
C HIS A 468 10.29 5.48 21.48
N SER A 469 9.97 5.92 20.27
CA SER A 469 10.36 5.26 19.02
C SER A 469 11.87 5.34 18.74
N SER A 470 12.59 6.33 19.27
CA SER A 470 14.03 6.49 19.10
C SER A 470 14.88 5.50 19.89
N LYS A 471 14.28 4.71 20.79
CA LYS A 471 14.98 3.71 21.61
C LYS A 471 15.14 2.35 20.93
N SER A 472 14.51 2.15 19.77
CA SER A 472 14.57 0.90 19.01
C SER A 472 14.76 1.17 17.52
N LEU A 473 15.57 0.34 16.84
CA LEU A 473 15.79 0.41 15.40
C LEU A 473 14.50 0.17 14.60
N THR A 474 13.66 -0.78 15.03
CA THR A 474 12.32 -1.00 14.45
C THR A 474 11.39 0.17 14.75
N GLY A 475 11.49 0.74 15.95
CA GLY A 475 10.74 1.93 16.36
C GLY A 475 11.02 3.12 15.45
N TRP A 476 12.27 3.35 15.04
CA TRP A 476 12.67 4.44 14.14
C TRP A 476 12.14 4.25 12.70
N ILE A 477 12.16 3.02 12.17
CA ILE A 477 11.63 2.70 10.83
C ILE A 477 10.11 2.93 10.76
N PHE A 478 9.37 2.51 11.79
CA PHE A 478 7.92 2.69 11.86
C PHE A 478 7.47 4.01 12.51
N MET A 479 8.41 4.87 12.87
CA MET A 479 8.17 6.16 13.53
C MET A 479 7.24 7.09 12.72
N PRO A 480 7.37 7.22 11.38
CA PRO A 480 6.44 8.03 10.60
C PRO A 480 4.98 7.58 10.73
N ALA A 481 4.74 6.26 10.75
CA ALA A 481 3.39 5.71 10.90
C ALA A 481 2.82 5.97 12.31
N ALA A 482 3.63 5.78 13.35
CA ALA A 482 3.23 6.07 14.73
C ALA A 482 2.89 7.56 14.95
N LEU A 483 3.61 8.48 14.30
CA LEU A 483 3.31 9.91 14.36
C LEU A 483 2.02 10.28 13.62
N ILE A 484 1.76 9.66 12.48
CA ILE A 484 0.50 9.84 11.75
C ILE A 484 -0.67 9.33 12.61
N GLN A 485 -0.51 8.18 13.26
CA GLN A 485 -1.52 7.59 14.14
C GLN A 485 -1.82 8.50 15.34
N THR A 486 -0.80 8.95 16.06
CA THR A 486 -0.97 9.85 17.22
C THR A 486 -1.60 11.19 16.84
N THR A 487 -1.29 11.73 15.66
CA THR A 487 -1.94 12.92 15.11
C THR A 487 -3.42 12.68 14.78
N ARG A 488 -3.75 11.51 14.22
CA ARG A 488 -5.14 11.11 13.94
C ARG A 488 -5.93 10.92 15.22
N ASP A 489 -5.37 10.26 16.21
CA ASP A 489 -6.01 10.02 17.51
C ASP A 489 -6.24 11.32 18.27
N PHE A 490 -5.28 12.25 18.23
CA PHE A 490 -5.47 13.60 18.77
C PHE A 490 -6.58 14.37 18.04
N LYS A 491 -6.63 14.32 16.69
CA LYS A 491 -7.70 14.98 15.92
C LYS A 491 -9.07 14.37 16.23
N ARG A 492 -9.17 13.05 16.43
CA ARG A 492 -10.40 12.35 16.84
C ARG A 492 -10.83 12.77 18.25
N ALA A 493 -9.92 12.72 19.22
CA ALA A 493 -10.20 13.16 20.60
C ALA A 493 -10.61 14.64 20.67
N ARG A 494 -9.95 15.51 19.89
CA ARG A 494 -10.30 16.94 19.81
C ARG A 494 -11.67 17.19 19.17
N LYS A 495 -12.08 16.38 18.18
CA LYS A 495 -13.45 16.45 17.61
C LYS A 495 -14.50 15.99 18.62
N ALA A 496 -14.23 14.94 19.39
CA ALA A 496 -15.14 14.45 20.44
C ALA A 496 -15.32 15.44 21.60
N SER A 497 -14.30 16.24 21.93
CA SER A 497 -14.32 17.22 23.02
C SER A 497 -14.54 18.68 22.57
N ALA A 498 -14.96 18.92 21.33
CA ALA A 498 -15.02 20.26 20.73
C ALA A 498 -16.01 21.24 21.40
N SER A 499 -16.94 20.74 22.22
CA SER A 499 -17.96 21.53 22.93
C SER A 499 -17.52 22.07 24.29
N ILE A 500 -16.36 21.67 24.82
CA ILE A 500 -15.91 22.04 26.18
C ILE A 500 -14.81 23.12 26.09
N LYS A 501 -15.17 24.40 26.31
CA LYS A 501 -14.20 25.50 26.40
C LYS A 501 -13.55 25.53 27.79
N LEU A 502 -12.33 25.01 27.88
CA LEU A 502 -11.55 25.00 29.13
C LEU A 502 -10.97 26.40 29.45
N PRO A 503 -10.91 26.81 30.75
CA PRO A 503 -10.35 28.09 31.22
C PRO A 503 -8.91 28.37 30.76
N ALA A 504 -8.37 29.58 30.89
CA ALA A 504 -6.98 29.86 30.51
C ALA A 504 -6.00 29.15 31.46
N ILE A 505 -4.82 28.69 30.98
CA ILE A 505 -3.84 27.96 31.81
C ILE A 505 -3.36 28.81 33.00
N SER A 506 -3.32 30.13 32.87
CA SER A 506 -2.97 31.07 33.96
C SER A 506 -4.00 31.11 35.09
N GLN A 507 -5.23 30.63 34.87
CA GLN A 507 -6.29 30.57 35.88
C GLN A 507 -6.20 29.31 36.75
N TYR A 508 -5.27 28.40 36.44
CA TYR A 508 -5.01 27.21 37.23
C TYR A 508 -4.03 27.51 38.35
N ARG A 509 -4.24 26.89 39.51
CA ARG A 509 -3.39 27.09 40.68
C ARG A 509 -2.00 26.49 40.51
N ASP A 510 -1.90 25.43 39.71
CA ASP A 510 -0.67 24.72 39.33
C ASP A 510 -0.10 25.21 37.97
N ALA A 511 -0.46 26.41 37.51
CA ALA A 511 0.01 26.96 36.22
C ALA A 511 1.54 26.92 36.04
N HIS A 512 2.30 27.08 37.13
CA HIS A 512 3.76 26.98 37.10
C HIS A 512 4.27 25.57 36.76
N GLU A 513 3.54 24.50 37.12
CA GLU A 513 3.88 23.13 36.74
C GLU A 513 3.70 22.88 35.24
N ALA A 514 2.79 23.62 34.61
CA ALA A 514 2.64 23.66 33.17
C ALA A 514 3.92 24.21 32.52
N GLU A 515 4.47 25.30 33.03
CA GLU A 515 5.71 25.88 32.51
C GLU A 515 6.92 24.94 32.70
N LYS A 516 6.99 24.22 33.83
CA LYS A 516 7.97 23.13 34.02
C LYS A 516 7.80 22.01 32.98
N THR A 517 6.56 21.63 32.67
CA THR A 517 6.26 20.57 31.70
C THR A 517 6.68 20.98 30.27
N LYS A 518 6.60 22.26 29.90
CA LYS A 518 7.14 22.77 28.62
C LYS A 518 8.66 22.66 28.51
N GLN A 519 9.36 22.63 29.64
CA GLN A 519 10.82 22.45 29.67
C GLN A 519 11.22 20.98 29.45
N HIS A 520 10.28 20.03 29.49
CA HIS A 520 10.56 18.62 29.25
C HIS A 520 11.05 18.36 27.83
N LEU A 521 11.94 17.37 27.71
CA LEU A 521 12.48 16.93 26.42
C LEU A 521 11.39 16.57 25.42
N SER A 522 10.33 15.87 25.86
CA SER A 522 9.18 15.51 25.02
C SER A 522 8.46 16.72 24.42
N TYR A 523 8.33 17.83 25.16
CA TYR A 523 7.72 19.05 24.61
C TYR A 523 8.63 19.72 23.58
N ARG A 524 9.92 19.83 23.89
CA ARG A 524 10.94 20.47 23.02
C ARG A 524 11.12 19.72 21.70
N LEU A 525 11.19 18.40 21.74
CA LEU A 525 11.26 17.53 20.55
C LEU A 525 10.01 17.69 19.68
N GLY A 526 8.83 17.67 20.29
CA GLY A 526 7.58 17.81 19.55
C GLY A 526 7.40 19.19 18.91
N LYS A 527 7.88 20.25 19.58
CA LYS A 527 7.93 21.60 19.02
C LYS A 527 8.86 21.69 17.81
N ALA A 528 10.11 21.21 17.97
CA ALA A 528 11.09 21.18 16.87
C ALA A 528 10.59 20.36 15.66
N PHE A 529 9.83 19.30 15.92
CA PHE A 529 9.19 18.50 14.88
C PHE A 529 8.10 19.27 14.11
N LEU A 530 7.17 19.91 14.83
CA LEU A 530 6.06 20.66 14.21
C LEU A 530 6.52 21.90 13.42
N GLU A 531 7.60 22.57 13.85
CA GLU A 531 8.15 23.72 13.14
C GLU A 531 8.82 23.35 11.80
N ASN A 532 9.33 22.12 11.68
CA ASN A 532 10.10 21.68 10.52
C ASN A 532 9.33 20.73 9.57
N ILE A 533 8.21 20.14 10.00
CA ILE A 533 7.43 19.20 9.17
C ILE A 533 6.67 19.86 8.02
N GLY A 534 6.34 21.15 8.13
CA GLY A 534 5.51 21.88 7.15
C GLY A 534 6.23 22.31 5.87
N SER A 535 7.55 22.14 5.77
CA SER A 535 8.35 22.53 4.61
C SER A 535 9.22 21.36 4.13
N PRO A 536 9.32 21.11 2.81
CA PRO A 536 10.18 20.06 2.27
C PRO A 536 11.67 20.27 2.63
N ILE A 537 12.13 21.53 2.73
CA ILE A 537 13.48 21.85 3.22
C ILE A 537 13.61 21.60 4.74
N GLY A 538 12.52 21.78 5.49
CA GLY A 538 12.46 21.51 6.91
C GLY A 538 12.67 20.02 7.26
N TRP A 539 12.22 19.10 6.41
CA TRP A 539 12.42 17.66 6.60
C TRP A 539 13.91 17.27 6.58
N PHE A 540 14.70 17.87 5.69
CA PHE A 540 16.16 17.67 5.66
C PHE A 540 16.86 18.28 6.88
N ARG A 541 16.33 19.37 7.45
CA ARG A 541 16.87 20.03 8.65
C ARG A 541 16.40 19.41 9.96
N LEU A 542 15.38 18.56 9.90
CA LEU A 542 14.73 17.94 11.06
C LEU A 542 15.70 17.12 11.93
N PRO A 543 16.57 16.22 11.40
CA PRO A 543 17.50 15.47 12.24
C PRO A 543 18.46 16.37 13.01
N ALA A 544 18.93 17.48 12.40
CA ALA A 544 19.82 18.44 13.03
C ALA A 544 19.09 19.28 14.10
N ALA A 545 17.88 19.74 13.81
CA ALA A 545 17.05 20.49 14.77
C ALA A 545 16.72 19.64 16.01
N MET A 546 16.41 18.35 15.82
CA MET A 546 16.14 17.43 16.92
C MET A 546 17.39 17.19 17.77
N ARG A 547 18.55 16.94 17.16
CA ARG A 547 19.82 16.81 17.89
C ARG A 547 20.17 18.08 18.67
N ARG A 548 19.93 19.27 18.11
CA ARG A 548 20.12 20.54 18.83
C ARG A 548 19.19 20.62 20.05
N SER A 549 17.91 20.29 19.90
CA SER A 549 16.95 20.32 21.02
C SER A 549 17.31 19.36 22.17
N VAL A 550 17.92 18.21 21.86
CA VAL A 550 18.44 17.25 22.87
C VAL A 550 19.66 17.83 23.59
N ARG A 551 20.63 18.36 22.84
CA ARG A 551 21.84 18.98 23.42
C ARG A 551 21.51 20.17 24.30
N GLU A 552 20.59 21.03 23.87
CA GLU A 552 20.15 22.18 24.68
C GLU A 552 19.36 21.75 25.93
N PHE A 553 18.68 20.60 25.89
CA PHE A 553 18.04 20.03 27.08
C PHE A 553 19.07 19.48 28.06
N GLU A 554 20.06 18.75 27.56
CA GLU A 554 21.19 18.23 28.36
C GLU A 554 22.00 19.37 28.99
N ALA A 555 22.30 20.44 28.22
CA ALA A 555 22.96 21.63 28.73
C ALA A 555 22.14 22.34 29.83
N SER A 556 20.83 22.49 29.65
CA SER A 556 19.93 23.09 30.66
C SER A 556 19.79 22.25 31.94
N ARG A 557 20.08 20.94 31.87
CA ARG A 557 20.10 20.02 33.01
C ARG A 557 21.47 20.03 33.72
N ALA A 558 22.54 20.27 32.97
CA ALA A 558 23.90 20.41 33.50
C ALA A 558 24.10 21.72 34.28
N THR A 559 23.42 22.82 33.90
CA THR A 559 23.47 24.10 34.62
C THR A 559 22.57 24.18 35.87
N LYS A 560 21.81 23.11 36.18
CA LYS A 560 20.87 23.02 37.32
C LYS A 560 21.30 22.02 38.40
N LYS A 561 22.44 21.34 38.19
CA LYS A 561 23.21 20.66 39.23
C LYS A 561 24.29 21.61 39.70
#